data_AF-A0A2D9T0Q0-F1
#
_entry.id   AF-A0A2D9T0Q0-F1
#
_cell.length_a   1.000
_cell.length_b   1.000
_cell.length_c   1.000
_cell.angle_alpha   90.00
_cell.angle_beta   90.00
_cell.angle_gamma   90.00
#
_symmetry.space_group_name_H-M   'P 1'
#
loop_
_entity.id
_entity.type
_entity.pdbx_description
1 polymer ?
#
loop_
_entity_poly.entity_id
_entity_poly.type
_entity_poly.pdbx_seq_one_letter_code
_entity_poly.pdbx_strand_id
1 'polypeptide(L)'
;MAENPFEAYGLDPTAGPEAITAKLRELAEATDDEQERAAIREAWEALTLHPSRRLDLALSAHPETREAPGRRPRPLRLGAPPPLTLADLVPLPSLVERLGLTTVVTGDEPLERDPILTGSSRRREP
;
A
#
# COMPACT_ATOMS: atom_id res chain seq x y z
N MET A 1 -28.36 0.47 13.12
CA MET A 1 -26.97 0.58 12.63
C MET A 1 -27.04 1.49 11.43
N ALA A 2 -26.25 2.57 11.37
CA ALA A 2 -26.30 3.48 10.22
C ALA A 2 -25.80 2.73 8.99
N GLU A 3 -26.58 2.73 7.92
CA GLU A 3 -26.24 2.04 6.68
C GLU A 3 -25.07 2.75 6.00
N ASN A 4 -24.14 1.97 5.45
CA ASN A 4 -22.95 2.52 4.82
C ASN A 4 -23.35 3.23 3.51
N PRO A 5 -23.01 4.52 3.31
CA PRO A 5 -23.41 5.23 2.10
C PRO A 5 -22.83 4.63 0.81
N PHE A 6 -21.74 3.86 0.89
CA PHE A 6 -21.25 3.11 -0.28
C PHE A 6 -22.23 2.01 -0.71
N GLU A 7 -22.89 1.37 0.25
CA GLU A 7 -23.85 0.30 -0.04
C GLU A 7 -25.23 0.87 -0.40
N ALA A 8 -25.70 1.86 0.38
CA ALA A 8 -27.00 2.50 0.18
C ALA A 8 -27.15 3.08 -1.24
N TYR A 9 -26.07 3.64 -1.80
CA TYR A 9 -26.08 4.29 -3.10
C TYR A 9 -25.30 3.53 -4.19
N GLY A 10 -24.83 2.31 -3.89
CA GLY A 10 -24.08 1.48 -4.84
C GLY A 10 -22.80 2.15 -5.37
N LEU A 11 -22.09 2.88 -4.51
CA LEU A 11 -20.87 3.59 -4.85
C LEU A 11 -19.65 2.68 -4.74
N ASP A 12 -18.67 2.88 -5.62
CA ASP A 12 -17.38 2.18 -5.53
C ASP A 12 -16.49 2.80 -4.43
N PRO A 13 -16.08 2.02 -3.41
CA PRO A 13 -15.18 2.50 -2.35
C PRO A 13 -13.79 2.92 -2.84
N THR A 14 -13.39 2.43 -4.01
CA THR A 14 -12.11 2.77 -4.65
C THR A 14 -12.19 4.01 -5.52
N ALA A 15 -13.39 4.54 -5.77
CA ALA A 15 -13.59 5.73 -6.57
C ALA A 15 -13.07 7.00 -5.88
N GLY A 16 -12.57 7.92 -6.70
CA GLY A 16 -12.16 9.24 -6.25
C GLY A 16 -13.35 10.15 -5.89
N PRO A 17 -13.10 11.26 -5.17
CA PRO A 17 -14.15 12.20 -4.74
C PRO A 17 -14.94 12.82 -5.91
N GLU A 18 -14.31 12.99 -7.08
CA GLU A 18 -14.98 13.51 -8.28
C GLU A 18 -16.03 12.53 -8.81
N ALA A 19 -15.69 11.24 -8.91
CA ALA A 19 -16.59 10.19 -9.36
C ALA A 19 -17.75 9.98 -8.37
N ILE A 20 -17.45 10.03 -7.06
CA ILE A 20 -18.48 10.00 -6.00
C ILE A 20 -19.44 11.18 -6.14
N THR A 21 -18.93 12.39 -6.35
CA THR A 21 -19.77 13.60 -6.52
C THR A 21 -20.65 13.50 -7.75
N ALA A 22 -20.12 13.02 -8.88
CA ALA A 22 -20.90 12.83 -10.10
C ALA A 22 -22.06 11.85 -9.90
N LYS A 23 -21.81 10.71 -9.24
CA LYS A 23 -22.82 9.70 -8.95
C LYS A 23 -23.90 10.19 -7.97
N LEU A 24 -23.50 10.84 -6.88
CA LEU A 24 -24.45 11.37 -5.90
C LEU A 24 -25.29 12.52 -6.48
N ARG A 25 -24.71 13.33 -7.38
CA ARG A 25 -25.46 14.35 -8.12
C ARG A 25 -26.52 13.74 -9.02
N GLU A 26 -26.17 12.70 -9.79
CA GLU A 26 -27.11 11.94 -10.63
C GLU A 26 -28.30 11.42 -9.79
N LEU A 27 -28.02 10.85 -8.61
CA LEU A 27 -29.05 10.35 -7.70
C LEU A 27 -29.93 11.46 -7.11
N ALA A 28 -29.35 12.60 -6.76
CA ALA A 28 -30.08 13.75 -6.23
C ALA A 28 -30.99 14.40 -7.29
N GLU A 29 -30.57 14.38 -8.57
CA GLU A 29 -31.35 14.86 -9.71
C GLU A 29 -32.45 13.87 -10.13
N ALA A 30 -32.25 12.57 -9.91
CA ALA A 30 -33.23 11.52 -10.24
C ALA A 30 -34.36 11.36 -9.19
N THR A 31 -34.22 12.01 -8.03
CA THR A 31 -35.12 11.87 -6.89
C THR A 31 -36.01 13.10 -6.70
N ASP A 32 -37.32 12.89 -6.58
CA ASP A 32 -38.31 13.93 -6.29
C ASP A 32 -38.60 14.10 -4.78
N ASP A 33 -38.11 13.20 -3.93
CA ASP A 33 -38.24 13.28 -2.48
C ASP A 33 -37.17 14.18 -1.85
N GLU A 34 -37.62 15.20 -1.12
CA GLU A 34 -36.75 16.14 -0.42
C GLU A 34 -36.01 15.49 0.75
N GLN A 35 -36.60 14.45 1.39
CA GLN A 35 -35.93 13.72 2.48
C GLN A 35 -34.76 12.88 1.96
N GLU A 36 -34.95 12.18 0.85
CA GLU A 36 -33.88 11.44 0.18
C GLU A 36 -32.80 12.37 -0.36
N ARG A 37 -33.17 13.53 -0.92
CA ARG A 37 -32.20 14.55 -1.36
C ARG A 37 -31.34 15.08 -0.21
N ALA A 38 -31.94 15.28 0.96
CA ALA A 38 -31.20 15.66 2.17
C ALA A 38 -30.23 14.56 2.63
N ALA A 39 -30.66 13.29 2.60
CA ALA A 39 -29.80 12.15 2.93
C ALA A 39 -28.62 11.99 1.95
N ILE A 40 -28.86 12.18 0.65
CA ILE A 40 -27.81 12.18 -0.38
C ILE A 40 -26.79 13.29 -0.13
N ARG A 41 -27.24 14.48 0.28
CA ARG A 41 -26.35 15.59 0.62
C ARG A 41 -25.50 15.29 1.85
N GLU A 42 -26.09 14.71 2.90
CA GLU A 42 -25.34 14.29 4.10
C GLU A 42 -24.27 13.24 3.75
N ALA A 43 -24.62 12.26 2.91
CA ALA A 43 -23.68 11.25 2.43
C ALA A 43 -22.56 11.87 1.59
N TRP A 44 -22.89 12.84 0.72
CA TRP A 44 -21.89 13.58 -0.06
C TRP A 44 -20.90 14.31 0.85
N GLU A 45 -21.38 15.01 1.88
CA GLU A 45 -20.52 15.71 2.84
C GLU A 45 -19.61 14.73 3.59
N ALA A 46 -20.17 13.62 4.08
CA ALA A 46 -19.40 12.60 4.79
C ALA A 46 -18.29 11.96 3.94
N LEU A 47 -18.52 11.77 2.64
CA LEU A 47 -17.61 11.10 1.72
C LEU A 47 -16.60 12.05 1.04
N THR A 48 -16.93 13.33 0.88
CA THR A 48 -16.08 14.27 0.12
C THR A 48 -15.34 15.27 1.00
N LEU A 49 -15.91 15.74 2.11
CA LEU A 49 -15.27 16.71 3.01
C LEU A 49 -14.34 16.05 4.04
N HIS A 50 -14.54 14.76 4.36
CA HIS A 50 -13.82 14.07 5.44
C HIS A 50 -13.09 12.82 4.93
N PRO A 51 -11.82 12.96 4.46
CA PRO A 51 -11.07 11.85 3.86
C PRO A 51 -10.88 10.63 4.77
N SER A 52 -10.66 10.84 6.06
CA SER A 52 -10.52 9.76 7.05
C SER A 52 -11.82 8.98 7.20
N ARG A 53 -12.94 9.69 7.37
CA ARG A 53 -14.28 9.10 7.47
C ARG A 53 -14.64 8.33 6.20
N ARG A 54 -14.28 8.85 5.02
CA ARG A 54 -14.41 8.12 3.76
C ARG A 54 -13.66 6.80 3.78
N LEU A 55 -12.41 6.77 4.26
CA LEU A 55 -11.63 5.55 4.33
C LEU A 55 -12.23 4.53 5.29
N ASP A 56 -12.69 4.97 6.47
CA ASP A 56 -13.35 4.08 7.44
C ASP A 56 -14.64 3.47 6.85
N LEU A 57 -15.43 4.27 6.14
CA LEU A 57 -16.62 3.82 5.43
C LEU A 57 -16.27 2.90 4.26
N ALA A 58 -15.20 3.19 3.52
CA ALA A 58 -14.75 2.35 2.40
C ALA A 58 -14.25 0.98 2.88
N LEU A 59 -13.55 0.94 4.02
CA LEU A 59 -13.06 -0.31 4.62
C LEU A 59 -14.16 -1.14 5.26
N SER A 60 -15.22 -0.48 5.77
CA SER A 60 -16.39 -1.16 6.32
C SER A 60 -17.44 -1.54 5.28
N ALA A 61 -17.28 -1.13 4.01
CA ALA A 61 -18.16 -1.55 2.93
C ALA A 61 -17.93 -3.04 2.63
N HIS A 62 -19.01 -3.84 2.65
CA HIS A 62 -18.89 -5.28 2.52
C HIS A 62 -18.50 -5.68 1.09
N PRO A 63 -17.61 -6.67 0.94
CA PRO A 63 -17.10 -7.08 -0.37
C PRO A 63 -18.10 -7.86 -1.23
N GLU A 64 -19.20 -8.28 -0.62
CA GLU A 64 -20.17 -9.23 -1.16
C GLU A 64 -21.45 -8.56 -1.71
N THR A 65 -21.63 -7.27 -1.44
CA THR A 65 -22.66 -6.38 -2.02
C THR A 65 -22.26 -5.80 -3.39
N ARG A 66 -20.99 -5.97 -3.78
CA ARG A 66 -20.43 -5.43 -5.04
C ARG A 66 -20.35 -6.49 -6.15
N GLU A 67 -20.38 -6.00 -7.39
CA GLU A 67 -20.13 -6.83 -8.57
C GLU A 67 -18.78 -7.57 -8.43
N ALA A 68 -18.76 -8.87 -8.73
CA ALA A 68 -17.60 -9.70 -8.45
C ALA A 68 -16.38 -9.16 -9.21
N PRO A 69 -15.26 -8.84 -8.53
CA PRO A 69 -14.06 -8.41 -9.24
C PRO A 69 -13.65 -9.53 -10.20
N GLY A 70 -13.34 -9.14 -11.44
CA GLY A 70 -12.96 -10.08 -12.50
C GLY A 70 -11.89 -11.07 -12.03
N ARG A 71 -11.89 -12.26 -12.64
CA ARG A 71 -10.98 -13.36 -12.25
C ARG A 71 -9.53 -12.87 -12.32
N ARG A 72 -8.83 -12.87 -11.17
CA ARG A 72 -7.41 -12.52 -11.12
C ARG A 72 -6.63 -13.40 -12.11
N PRO A 73 -5.68 -12.84 -12.88
CA PRO A 73 -4.83 -13.65 -13.74
C PRO A 73 -4.08 -14.65 -12.87
N ARG A 74 -4.05 -15.92 -13.32
CA ARG A 74 -3.28 -16.95 -12.63
C ARG A 74 -1.81 -16.51 -12.64
N PRO A 75 -1.10 -16.47 -11.49
CA PRO A 75 0.31 -16.13 -11.51
C PRO A 75 1.03 -17.12 -12.42
N LEU A 76 1.85 -16.61 -13.33
CA LEU A 76 2.77 -17.44 -14.10
C LEU A 76 3.67 -18.15 -13.09
N ARG A 77 3.80 -19.48 -13.22
CA ARG A 77 4.83 -20.19 -12.48
C ARG A 77 6.17 -19.75 -13.05
N LEU A 78 6.81 -18.76 -12.42
CA LEU A 78 8.25 -18.58 -12.60
C LEU A 78 8.92 -19.87 -12.11
N GLY A 79 9.84 -20.40 -12.92
CA GLY A 79 10.67 -21.53 -12.52
C GLY A 79 11.42 -21.24 -11.21
N ALA A 80 11.92 -22.28 -10.56
CA ALA A 80 12.71 -22.10 -9.34
C ALA A 80 13.85 -21.12 -9.63
N PRO A 81 14.00 -20.03 -8.85
CA PRO A 81 15.13 -19.13 -9.01
C PRO A 81 16.43 -19.90 -8.73
N PRO A 82 17.56 -19.48 -9.33
CA PRO A 82 18.86 -20.04 -8.98
C PRO A 82 19.14 -19.86 -7.48
N PRO A 83 19.95 -20.73 -6.86
CA PRO A 83 20.32 -20.59 -5.46
C PRO A 83 21.03 -19.23 -5.26
N LEU A 84 20.49 -18.42 -4.35
CA LEU A 84 21.08 -17.13 -3.98
C LEU A 84 22.26 -17.35 -3.03
N THR A 85 23.32 -16.58 -3.23
CA THR A 85 24.45 -16.47 -2.32
C THR A 85 24.36 -15.17 -1.51
N LEU A 86 25.15 -15.06 -0.43
CA LEU A 86 25.18 -13.82 0.36
C LEU A 86 25.67 -12.61 -0.46
N ALA A 87 26.46 -12.83 -1.51
CA ALA A 87 26.93 -11.79 -2.41
C ALA A 87 25.82 -11.19 -3.28
N ASP A 88 24.71 -11.92 -3.48
CA ASP A 88 23.56 -11.48 -4.29
C ASP A 88 22.60 -10.57 -3.50
N LEU A 89 22.83 -10.40 -2.19
CA LEU A 89 21.96 -9.63 -1.32
C LEU A 89 22.42 -8.17 -1.24
N VAL A 90 21.51 -7.25 -1.58
CA VAL A 90 21.71 -5.81 -1.37
C VAL A 90 21.17 -5.43 0.01
N PRO A 91 21.98 -4.84 0.91
CA PRO A 91 21.51 -4.44 2.23
C PRO A 91 20.54 -3.25 2.13
N LEU A 92 19.50 -3.26 2.96
CA LEU A 92 18.56 -2.14 3.07
C LEU A 92 19.24 -0.91 3.70
N PRO A 93 18.90 0.33 3.28
CA PRO A 93 19.51 1.55 3.80
C PRO A 93 19.46 1.67 5.33
N SER A 94 18.34 1.29 5.95
CA SER A 94 18.18 1.32 7.41
C SER A 94 19.09 0.34 8.16
N LEU A 95 19.47 -0.78 7.52
CA LEU A 95 20.44 -1.72 8.08
C LEU A 95 21.87 -1.21 7.91
N VAL A 96 22.16 -0.59 6.77
CA VAL A 96 23.46 0.03 6.49
C VAL A 96 23.76 1.09 7.56
N GLU A 97 22.80 1.98 7.83
CA GLU A 97 22.93 3.02 8.86
C GLU A 97 23.11 2.42 10.26
N ARG A 98 22.28 1.43 10.62
CA ARG A 98 22.22 0.89 11.98
C ARG A 98 23.39 -0.01 12.34
N LEU A 99 23.96 -0.70 11.36
CA LEU A 99 25.12 -1.57 11.53
C LEU A 99 26.43 -0.85 11.20
N GLY A 100 26.37 0.42 10.78
CA GLY A 100 27.54 1.18 10.35
C GLY A 100 28.27 0.51 9.18
N LEU A 101 27.53 -0.22 8.33
CA LEU A 101 28.12 -0.92 7.20
C LEU A 101 28.53 0.11 6.16
N THR A 102 29.82 0.23 5.90
CA THR A 102 30.27 0.83 4.65
C THR A 102 30.00 -0.19 3.57
N THR A 103 29.29 0.16 2.48
CA THR A 103 29.13 -0.73 1.32
C THR A 103 30.49 -0.92 0.66
N VAL A 104 31.29 -1.83 1.21
CA VAL A 104 32.54 -2.28 0.63
C VAL A 104 32.15 -3.36 -0.37
N VAL A 105 32.48 -3.12 -1.64
CA VAL A 105 32.53 -4.20 -2.63
C VAL A 105 33.70 -5.08 -2.22
N THR A 106 33.45 -6.10 -1.40
CA THR A 106 34.46 -7.13 -1.13
C THR A 106 34.64 -7.93 -2.41
N GLY A 107 35.73 -7.65 -3.12
CA GLY A 107 36.33 -8.68 -3.97
C GLY A 107 36.68 -9.89 -3.09
N ASP A 108 36.65 -11.08 -3.69
CA ASP A 108 36.98 -12.34 -3.01
C ASP A 108 38.49 -12.36 -2.68
N GLU A 109 38.86 -11.66 -1.60
CA GLU A 109 40.22 -11.71 -1.06
C GLU A 109 40.38 -13.04 -0.31
N PRO A 110 41.44 -13.81 -0.58
CA PRO A 110 41.68 -15.06 0.11
C PRO A 110 41.81 -14.82 1.62
N LEU A 111 41.14 -15.66 2.42
CA LEU A 111 41.06 -15.58 3.89
C LEU A 111 42.42 -15.40 4.60
N GLU A 112 43.50 -15.88 3.98
CA GLU A 112 44.88 -15.79 4.46
C GLU A 112 45.46 -14.36 4.42
N ARG A 113 44.83 -13.45 3.70
CA ARG A 113 45.22 -12.04 3.57
C ARG A 113 44.32 -11.07 4.33
N ASP A 114 43.30 -11.56 5.03
CA ASP A 114 42.42 -10.71 5.83
C ASP A 114 43.18 -10.14 7.04
N PRO A 115 43.40 -8.81 7.14
CA PRO A 115 44.13 -8.19 8.24
C PRO A 115 43.42 -8.31 9.59
N ILE A 116 42.10 -8.54 9.60
CA ILE A 116 41.31 -8.77 10.81
C ILE A 116 41.60 -10.16 11.37
N LEU A 117 41.73 -11.17 10.51
CA LEU A 117 42.05 -12.55 10.91
C LEU A 117 43.54 -12.77 11.19
N THR A 118 44.42 -12.06 10.49
CA THR A 118 45.88 -12.16 10.65
C THR A 118 46.46 -11.23 11.74
N GLY A 119 45.62 -10.53 12.52
CA GLY A 119 46.04 -9.72 13.67
C GLY A 119 46.88 -8.49 13.32
N SER A 120 46.94 -8.10 12.04
CA SER A 120 47.77 -7.00 11.53
C SER A 120 47.02 -5.67 11.59
N SER A 121 46.45 -5.34 12.75
CA SER A 121 45.89 -4.00 12.97
C SER A 121 47.06 -3.03 13.17
N ARG A 122 47.38 -2.23 12.13
CA ARG A 122 48.34 -1.12 12.24
C ARG A 122 47.88 -0.22 13.40
N ARG A 123 48.63 -0.24 14.51
CA ARG A 123 48.49 0.78 15.55
C ARG A 123 48.69 2.14 14.88
N ARG A 124 47.67 2.98 14.93
CA ARG A 124 47.86 4.43 14.76
C ARG A 124 48.61 4.91 16.01
N GLU A 125 49.86 5.30 15.83
CA GLU A 125 50.56 6.16 16.79
C GLU A 125 50.04 7.62 16.67
N PRO A 126 50.13 8.42 17.75
CA PRO A 126 49.44 9.70 17.90
C PRO A 126 49.94 10.82 16.97
#